data_AF-A0A2V5TDI9-F1
#
_entry.id   AF-A0A2V5TDI9-F1
#
_cell.length_a   1.000
_cell.length_b   1.000
_cell.length_c   1.000
_cell.angle_alpha   90.00
_cell.angle_beta   90.00
_cell.angle_gamma   90.00
#
_symmetry.space_group_name_H-M   'P 1'
#
loop_
_entity.id
_entity.type
_entity.pdbx_description
1 polymer ?
#
loop_
_entity_poly.entity_id
_entity_poly.type
_entity_poly.pdbx_seq_one_letter_code
_entity_poly.pdbx_strand_id
1 'polypeptide(L)'
;MGYRSGLNLTTGGNNIDIGNAGVAGDNNKIRIGTTGTQTATFIAGISGVTVPAGVGVIVGTDGKLGTVVSSERFKDKVQPMDKASEAILALKPVTFLYKKQLDPDGIPQFGLVAEQVEKVNPDLVARDDHGKPYTVRYEAVNAMLLNEFLKAHRKIEQQEATIAQQKKEFDRTIAQQQKEITALTASLREQASQIQRVSAALAASKPAPQVVDNR
;
A
#
# COMPACT_ATOMS: atom_id res chain seq x y z
N MET A 1 -21.10 -41.67 18.29
CA MET A 1 -21.29 -40.62 19.32
C MET A 1 -20.09 -40.64 20.26
N GLY A 2 -19.48 -39.49 20.56
CA GLY A 2 -18.30 -39.38 21.42
C GLY A 2 -18.65 -39.29 22.91
N TYR A 3 -17.62 -39.27 23.78
CA TYR A 3 -17.78 -39.18 25.23
C TYR A 3 -18.65 -37.97 25.65
N ARG A 4 -19.69 -38.23 26.44
CA ARG A 4 -20.64 -37.24 27.03
C ARG A 4 -21.38 -36.35 26.02
N SER A 5 -21.51 -36.75 24.76
CA SER A 5 -22.15 -35.93 23.72
C SER A 5 -23.54 -35.41 24.15
N GLY A 6 -23.72 -34.08 24.20
CA GLY A 6 -25.00 -33.42 24.54
C GLY A 6 -25.47 -33.53 25.99
N LEU A 7 -24.64 -34.05 26.92
CA LEU A 7 -25.02 -34.29 28.32
C LEU A 7 -25.57 -33.05 29.06
N ASN A 8 -25.04 -31.87 28.77
CA ASN A 8 -25.37 -30.62 29.46
C ASN A 8 -26.54 -29.87 28.81
N LEU A 9 -27.16 -30.41 27.76
CA LEU A 9 -28.33 -29.79 27.14
C LEU A 9 -29.54 -29.94 28.07
N THR A 10 -29.89 -28.86 28.77
CA THR A 10 -31.04 -28.82 29.69
C THR A 10 -32.28 -28.19 29.05
N THR A 11 -32.08 -27.24 28.13
CA THR A 11 -33.11 -26.53 27.35
C THR A 11 -32.54 -26.17 25.97
N GLY A 12 -33.41 -25.76 25.05
CA GLY A 12 -33.05 -25.52 23.65
C GLY A 12 -33.19 -26.78 22.78
N GLY A 13 -33.07 -26.63 21.46
CA GLY A 13 -33.27 -27.72 20.50
C GLY A 13 -32.41 -27.58 19.25
N ASN A 14 -32.54 -28.53 18.32
CA ASN A 14 -31.83 -28.57 17.05
C ASN A 14 -30.29 -28.47 17.15
N ASN A 15 -29.72 -29.02 18.23
CA ASN A 15 -28.26 -29.06 18.41
C ASN A 15 -27.67 -30.34 17.84
N ILE A 16 -26.42 -30.27 17.39
CA ILE A 16 -25.60 -31.43 17.02
C ILE A 16 -24.32 -31.37 17.86
N ASP A 17 -24.20 -32.29 18.82
CA ASP A 17 -23.01 -32.42 19.66
C ASP A 17 -22.28 -33.73 19.34
N ILE A 18 -21.02 -33.64 18.90
CA ILE A 18 -20.18 -34.79 18.56
C ILE A 18 -18.92 -34.74 19.44
N GLY A 19 -18.87 -35.58 20.47
CA GLY A 19 -17.74 -35.58 21.42
C GLY A 19 -17.62 -34.25 22.19
N ASN A 20 -18.74 -33.56 22.39
CA ASN A 20 -18.86 -32.33 23.15
C ASN A 20 -20.02 -32.46 24.14
N ALA A 21 -19.85 -32.03 25.39
CA ALA A 21 -20.90 -32.13 26.39
C ALA A 21 -22.11 -31.22 26.15
N GLY A 22 -22.02 -30.28 25.22
CA GLY A 22 -23.01 -29.22 25.02
C GLY A 22 -22.91 -28.13 26.07
N VAL A 23 -23.63 -27.03 25.85
CA VAL A 23 -23.83 -25.95 26.82
C VAL A 23 -25.32 -25.79 27.08
N ALA A 24 -25.70 -25.63 28.36
CA ALA A 24 -27.08 -25.41 28.74
C ALA A 24 -27.69 -24.22 28.00
N GLY A 25 -28.89 -24.41 27.44
CA GLY A 25 -29.58 -23.40 26.65
C GLY A 25 -29.05 -23.20 25.23
N ASP A 26 -28.10 -24.01 24.77
CA ASP A 26 -27.72 -24.02 23.36
C ASP A 26 -28.94 -24.33 22.48
N ASN A 27 -29.06 -23.60 21.37
CA ASN A 27 -30.16 -23.76 20.44
C ASN A 27 -29.65 -23.53 19.02
N ASN A 28 -29.92 -24.48 18.11
CA ASN A 28 -29.46 -24.48 16.72
C ASN A 28 -27.92 -24.39 16.57
N LYS A 29 -27.16 -25.06 17.44
CA LYS A 29 -25.69 -25.05 17.41
C LYS A 29 -25.11 -26.41 17.04
N ILE A 30 -23.97 -26.38 16.36
CA ILE A 30 -23.13 -27.56 16.13
C ILE A 30 -21.86 -27.40 16.98
N ARG A 31 -21.52 -28.44 17.75
CA ARG A 31 -20.27 -28.53 18.51
C ARG A 31 -19.58 -29.86 18.22
N ILE A 32 -18.29 -29.78 17.88
CA ILE A 32 -17.48 -30.95 17.54
C ILE A 32 -16.19 -30.89 18.35
N GLY A 33 -15.98 -31.91 19.20
CA GLY A 33 -14.84 -31.97 20.10
C GLY A 33 -14.94 -31.02 21.31
N THR A 34 -13.98 -31.09 22.22
CA THR A 34 -13.87 -30.30 23.44
C THR A 34 -12.57 -29.50 23.42
N THR A 35 -12.66 -28.20 23.71
CA THR A 35 -11.49 -27.30 23.75
C THR A 35 -10.41 -27.86 24.68
N GLY A 36 -9.16 -27.88 24.18
CA GLY A 36 -8.00 -28.40 24.93
C GLY A 36 -7.85 -29.93 24.90
N THR A 37 -8.81 -30.70 24.38
CA THR A 37 -8.68 -32.16 24.22
C THR A 37 -8.18 -32.53 22.84
N GLN A 38 -8.85 -32.08 21.78
CA GLN A 38 -8.46 -32.36 20.41
C GLN A 38 -7.49 -31.29 19.90
N THR A 39 -6.34 -31.71 19.37
CA THR A 39 -5.30 -30.82 18.84
C THR A 39 -5.22 -30.81 17.31
N ALA A 40 -5.99 -31.67 16.65
CA ALA A 40 -6.06 -31.76 15.18
C ALA A 40 -7.47 -32.16 14.73
N THR A 41 -7.92 -31.63 13.59
CA THR A 41 -9.21 -31.96 12.97
C THR A 41 -8.99 -32.41 11.53
N PHE A 42 -9.48 -33.61 11.19
CA PHE A 42 -9.38 -34.18 9.85
C PHE A 42 -10.79 -34.43 9.31
N ILE A 43 -11.12 -33.80 8.17
CA ILE A 43 -12.41 -33.95 7.50
C ILE A 43 -12.14 -34.32 6.03
N ALA A 44 -12.51 -35.55 5.66
CA ALA A 44 -12.36 -36.02 4.29
C ALA A 44 -13.23 -35.18 3.33
N GLY A 45 -12.73 -34.96 2.10
CA GLY A 45 -13.44 -34.20 1.07
C GLY A 45 -13.34 -32.67 1.19
N ILE A 46 -12.51 -32.14 2.10
CA ILE A 46 -12.16 -30.71 2.12
C ILE A 46 -10.89 -30.43 1.29
N SER A 47 -9.78 -31.12 1.62
CA SER A 47 -8.50 -30.87 0.95
C SER A 47 -8.52 -31.36 -0.50
N GLY A 48 -8.07 -30.50 -1.43
CA GLY A 48 -8.01 -30.79 -2.87
C GLY A 48 -9.34 -30.64 -3.63
N VAL A 49 -10.42 -30.20 -2.97
CA VAL A 49 -11.73 -30.01 -3.60
C VAL A 49 -11.96 -28.53 -3.94
N THR A 50 -12.13 -28.23 -5.23
CA THR A 50 -12.33 -26.86 -5.72
C THR A 50 -13.78 -26.40 -5.55
N VAL A 51 -13.97 -25.18 -5.03
CA VAL A 51 -15.28 -24.50 -4.96
C VAL A 51 -15.16 -23.12 -5.65
N PRO A 52 -15.48 -23.00 -6.95
CA PRO A 52 -15.14 -21.82 -7.75
C PRO A 52 -15.73 -20.49 -7.26
N ALA A 53 -16.92 -20.53 -6.63
CA ALA A 53 -17.60 -19.36 -6.06
C ALA A 53 -17.68 -19.45 -4.53
N GLY A 54 -16.76 -20.19 -3.90
CA GLY A 54 -16.74 -20.40 -2.46
C GLY A 54 -16.50 -19.09 -1.69
N VAL A 55 -17.12 -18.99 -0.51
CA VAL A 55 -16.84 -17.94 0.45
C VAL A 55 -15.91 -18.50 1.52
N GLY A 56 -14.82 -17.78 1.83
CA GLY A 56 -13.87 -18.19 2.87
C GLY A 56 -14.53 -18.28 4.25
N VAL A 57 -14.29 -19.38 4.94
CA VAL A 57 -14.71 -19.56 6.34
C VAL A 57 -13.67 -18.94 7.25
N ILE A 58 -14.12 -18.10 8.18
CA ILE A 58 -13.31 -17.51 9.25
C ILE A 58 -13.60 -18.18 10.59
N VAL A 59 -12.64 -18.10 11.51
CA VAL A 59 -12.76 -18.58 12.88
C VAL A 59 -12.82 -17.36 13.81
N GLY A 60 -13.93 -17.22 14.54
CA GLY A 60 -14.05 -16.24 15.63
C GLY A 60 -13.18 -16.62 16.83
N THR A 61 -12.91 -15.66 17.70
CA THR A 61 -12.12 -15.89 18.93
C THR A 61 -12.83 -16.86 19.88
N ASP A 62 -14.16 -16.91 19.82
CA ASP A 62 -15.02 -17.88 20.51
C ASP A 62 -15.04 -19.28 19.87
N GLY A 63 -14.21 -19.52 18.85
CA GLY A 63 -14.13 -20.77 18.10
C GLY A 63 -15.26 -20.97 17.09
N LYS A 64 -16.12 -19.97 16.87
CA LYS A 64 -17.22 -20.08 15.91
C LYS A 64 -16.73 -19.95 14.47
N LEU A 65 -17.13 -20.91 13.63
CA LEU A 65 -16.94 -20.80 12.18
C LEU A 65 -18.03 -19.91 11.57
N GLY A 66 -17.65 -19.06 10.61
CA GLY A 66 -18.57 -18.19 9.90
C GLY A 66 -17.99 -17.61 8.62
N THR A 67 -18.71 -16.67 8.01
CA THR A 67 -18.25 -15.91 6.84
C THR A 67 -18.39 -14.42 7.09
N VAL A 68 -17.68 -13.60 6.32
CA VAL A 68 -17.79 -12.14 6.37
C VAL A 68 -18.81 -11.67 5.33
N VAL A 69 -19.78 -10.84 5.73
CA VAL A 69 -20.76 -10.23 4.82
C VAL A 69 -20.33 -8.81 4.45
N SER A 70 -20.56 -8.39 3.19
CA SER A 70 -20.05 -7.09 2.70
C SER A 70 -21.07 -6.25 1.91
N SER A 71 -22.31 -6.72 1.74
CA SER A 71 -23.37 -5.95 1.09
C SER A 71 -23.71 -4.69 1.89
N GLU A 72 -24.01 -3.59 1.20
CA GLU A 72 -24.37 -2.30 1.80
C GLU A 72 -25.50 -2.41 2.83
N ARG A 73 -26.50 -3.28 2.60
CA ARG A 73 -27.61 -3.51 3.54
C ARG A 73 -27.19 -4.00 4.93
N PHE A 74 -25.95 -4.50 5.07
CA PHE A 74 -25.39 -4.97 6.34
C PHE A 74 -24.42 -3.98 6.97
N LYS A 75 -24.27 -2.78 6.38
CA LYS A 75 -23.32 -1.75 6.79
C LYS A 75 -24.07 -0.46 7.12
N ASP A 76 -23.54 0.27 8.08
CA ASP A 76 -23.98 1.62 8.43
C ASP A 76 -22.77 2.57 8.33
N LYS A 77 -23.02 3.87 8.12
CA LYS A 77 -22.00 4.94 8.06
C LYS A 77 -20.86 4.66 7.06
N VAL A 78 -21.20 4.22 5.85
CA VAL A 78 -20.23 3.97 4.78
C VAL A 78 -19.64 5.30 4.29
N GLN A 79 -18.33 5.46 4.42
CA GLN A 79 -17.59 6.67 4.03
C GLN A 79 -16.20 6.34 3.48
N PRO A 80 -15.55 7.25 2.73
CA PRO A 80 -14.16 7.10 2.33
C PRO A 80 -13.22 6.86 3.52
N MET A 81 -12.15 6.09 3.32
CA MET A 81 -11.17 5.81 4.39
C MET A 81 -10.27 7.02 4.70
N ASP A 82 -10.06 7.92 3.74
CA ASP A 82 -9.17 9.08 3.85
C ASP A 82 -7.87 8.74 4.58
N LYS A 83 -7.51 9.45 5.66
CA LYS A 83 -6.25 9.23 6.39
C LYS A 83 -6.23 7.96 7.24
N ALA A 84 -7.37 7.29 7.45
CA ALA A 84 -7.40 6.10 8.30
C ALA A 84 -6.49 4.99 7.77
N SER A 85 -6.40 4.84 6.44
CA SER A 85 -5.54 3.85 5.78
C SER A 85 -4.04 4.17 5.85
N GLU A 86 -3.64 5.41 6.16
CA GLU A 86 -2.22 5.81 6.20
C GLU A 86 -1.45 5.11 7.31
N ALA A 87 -2.15 4.61 8.35
CA ALA A 87 -1.55 3.82 9.42
C ALA A 87 -0.76 2.61 8.90
N ILE A 88 -1.19 2.01 7.77
CA ILE A 88 -0.51 0.84 7.22
C ILE A 88 0.90 1.15 6.69
N LEU A 89 1.18 2.42 6.35
CA LEU A 89 2.47 2.87 5.82
C LEU A 89 3.58 2.81 6.89
N ALA A 90 3.21 2.77 8.18
CA ALA A 90 4.13 2.62 9.30
C ALA A 90 4.35 1.16 9.70
N LEU A 91 3.61 0.21 9.11
CA LEU A 91 3.76 -1.21 9.40
C LEU A 91 5.08 -1.74 8.82
N LYS A 92 5.67 -2.72 9.50
CA LYS A 92 6.94 -3.32 9.14
C LYS A 92 6.75 -4.81 8.87
N PRO A 93 6.70 -5.24 7.60
CA PRO A 93 6.68 -6.65 7.25
C PRO A 93 7.91 -7.37 7.79
N VAL A 94 7.73 -8.63 8.19
CA VAL A 94 8.79 -9.49 8.72
C VAL A 94 8.77 -10.85 8.02
N THR A 95 9.94 -11.49 8.00
CA THR A 95 10.08 -12.92 7.73
C THR A 95 10.28 -13.64 9.05
N PHE A 96 9.60 -14.76 9.26
CA PHE A 96 9.69 -15.52 10.50
C PHE A 96 9.52 -17.02 10.26
N LEU A 97 9.85 -17.80 11.28
CA LEU A 97 9.52 -19.22 11.38
C LEU A 97 8.58 -19.39 12.55
N TYR A 98 7.57 -20.25 12.41
CA TYR A 98 6.83 -20.69 13.58
C TYR A 98 7.75 -21.47 14.53
N LYS A 99 7.42 -21.47 15.82
CA LYS A 99 8.15 -22.28 16.81
C LYS A 99 8.04 -23.76 16.42
N LYS A 100 9.07 -24.56 16.72
CA LYS A 100 9.13 -25.99 16.35
C LYS A 100 7.94 -26.83 16.81
N GLN A 101 7.28 -26.46 17.92
CA GLN A 101 6.07 -27.15 18.36
C GLN A 101 4.83 -26.89 17.48
N LEU A 102 4.82 -25.82 16.68
CA LEU A 102 3.74 -25.48 15.76
C LEU A 102 4.06 -25.91 14.33
N ASP A 103 5.33 -25.77 13.94
CA ASP A 103 5.84 -26.16 12.63
C ASP A 103 7.22 -26.82 12.80
N PRO A 104 7.26 -28.15 12.88
CA PRO A 104 8.52 -28.90 13.00
C PRO A 104 9.44 -28.69 11.81
N ASP A 105 8.87 -28.50 10.61
CA ASP A 105 9.61 -28.36 9.35
C ASP A 105 10.23 -26.97 9.23
N GLY A 106 9.64 -25.96 9.88
CA GLY A 106 10.18 -24.61 9.95
C GLY A 106 10.14 -23.92 8.59
N ILE A 107 8.94 -23.86 8.01
CA ILE A 107 8.69 -23.24 6.71
C ILE A 107 8.78 -21.72 6.86
N PRO A 108 9.59 -21.02 6.03
CA PRO A 108 9.62 -19.56 6.00
C PRO A 108 8.24 -18.94 5.80
N GLN A 109 7.86 -18.06 6.72
CA GLN A 109 6.63 -17.29 6.69
C GLN A 109 6.92 -15.80 6.49
N PHE A 110 5.95 -15.10 5.90
CA PHE A 110 6.00 -13.66 5.67
C PHE A 110 4.74 -13.04 6.24
N GLY A 111 4.87 -11.93 6.96
CA GLY A 111 3.70 -11.28 7.54
C GLY A 111 4.03 -10.15 8.47
N LEU A 112 3.17 -9.97 9.47
CA LEU A 112 3.24 -8.92 10.47
C LEU A 112 3.16 -9.52 11.88
N VAL A 113 3.80 -8.87 12.85
CA VAL A 113 3.72 -9.23 14.27
C VAL A 113 2.56 -8.46 14.90
N ALA A 114 1.59 -9.16 15.50
CA ALA A 114 0.37 -8.56 16.03
C ALA A 114 0.65 -7.44 17.05
N GLU A 115 1.62 -7.61 17.94
CA GLU A 115 2.01 -6.60 18.94
C GLU A 115 2.66 -5.37 18.31
N GLN A 116 3.34 -5.52 17.16
CA GLN A 116 3.91 -4.38 16.44
C GLN A 116 2.81 -3.62 15.69
N VAL A 117 1.85 -4.34 15.10
CA VAL A 117 0.67 -3.75 14.47
C VAL A 117 -0.18 -3.01 15.50
N GLU A 118 -0.40 -3.59 16.68
CA GLU A 118 -1.22 -2.97 17.73
C GLU A 118 -0.70 -1.58 18.15
N LYS A 119 0.62 -1.42 18.23
CA LYS A 119 1.26 -0.13 18.54
C LYS A 119 1.02 0.94 17.47
N VAL A 120 0.79 0.53 16.23
CA VAL A 120 0.54 1.44 15.10
C VAL A 120 -0.95 1.70 14.95
N ASN A 121 -1.76 0.63 14.92
CA ASN A 121 -3.20 0.69 14.86
C ASN A 121 -3.82 -0.54 15.56
N PRO A 122 -4.39 -0.38 16.77
CA PRO A 122 -4.99 -1.47 17.53
C PRO A 122 -6.25 -2.07 16.90
N ASP A 123 -6.92 -1.35 15.99
CA ASP A 123 -8.12 -1.84 15.31
C ASP A 123 -7.80 -2.90 14.25
N LEU A 124 -6.52 -3.04 13.86
CA LEU A 124 -6.05 -4.04 12.91
C LEU A 124 -5.65 -5.37 13.58
N VAL A 125 -5.90 -5.51 14.88
CA VAL A 125 -5.51 -6.69 15.66
C VAL A 125 -6.74 -7.31 16.32
N ALA A 126 -6.92 -8.60 16.13
CA ALA A 126 -7.84 -9.41 16.93
C ALA A 126 -7.12 -9.87 18.20
N ARG A 127 -7.85 -9.87 19.32
CA ARG A 127 -7.34 -10.24 20.65
C ARG A 127 -7.85 -11.61 21.07
N ASP A 128 -7.08 -12.31 21.89
CA ASP A 128 -7.52 -13.56 22.53
C ASP A 128 -8.50 -13.28 23.68
N ASP A 129 -8.95 -14.36 24.34
CA ASP A 129 -9.89 -14.30 25.46
C ASP A 129 -9.31 -13.60 26.71
N HIS A 130 -8.01 -13.33 26.74
CA HIS A 130 -7.32 -12.56 27.78
C HIS A 130 -7.05 -11.11 27.37
N GLY A 131 -7.55 -10.69 26.20
CA GLY A 131 -7.34 -9.35 25.67
C GLY A 131 -5.93 -9.11 25.11
N LYS A 132 -5.13 -10.15 24.89
CA LYS A 132 -3.78 -10.01 24.31
C LYS A 132 -3.85 -10.02 22.79
N PRO A 133 -2.97 -9.27 22.09
CA PRO A 133 -2.79 -9.40 20.64
C PRO A 133 -2.64 -10.86 20.23
N TYR A 134 -3.51 -11.33 19.34
CA TYR A 134 -3.52 -12.72 18.91
C TYR A 134 -3.20 -12.87 17.43
N THR A 135 -3.89 -12.12 16.58
CA THR A 135 -3.66 -12.16 15.13
C THR A 135 -3.97 -10.84 14.46
N VAL A 136 -3.34 -10.60 13.32
CA VAL A 136 -3.59 -9.42 12.48
C VAL A 136 -4.84 -9.66 11.63
N ARG A 137 -5.70 -8.65 11.51
CA ARG A 137 -6.87 -8.64 10.64
C ARG A 137 -6.44 -8.38 9.19
N TYR A 138 -5.81 -9.36 8.56
CA TYR A 138 -5.22 -9.22 7.21
C TYR A 138 -6.23 -8.73 6.15
N GLU A 139 -7.50 -9.11 6.22
CA GLU A 139 -8.53 -8.58 5.32
C GLU A 139 -8.72 -7.06 5.43
N ALA A 140 -8.62 -6.50 6.65
CA ALA A 140 -8.69 -5.05 6.85
C ALA A 140 -7.43 -4.36 6.32
N VAL A 141 -6.25 -4.96 6.54
CA VAL A 141 -4.98 -4.49 5.98
C VAL A 141 -5.04 -4.46 4.45
N ASN A 142 -5.53 -5.52 3.81
CA ASN A 142 -5.68 -5.61 2.36
C ASN A 142 -6.61 -4.52 1.79
N ALA A 143 -7.74 -4.26 2.46
CA ALA A 143 -8.64 -3.19 2.05
C ALA A 143 -8.00 -1.79 2.17
N MET A 144 -7.22 -1.54 3.22
CA MET A 144 -6.49 -0.28 3.38
C MET A 144 -5.33 -0.15 2.37
N LEU A 145 -4.64 -1.25 2.06
CA LEU A 145 -3.60 -1.30 1.01
C LEU A 145 -4.18 -0.90 -0.35
N LEU A 146 -5.39 -1.37 -0.69
CA LEU A 146 -6.08 -0.94 -1.91
C LEU A 146 -6.31 0.58 -1.91
N ASN A 147 -6.76 1.16 -0.79
CA ASN A 147 -6.98 2.61 -0.72
C ASN A 147 -5.68 3.41 -0.91
N GLU A 148 -4.60 3.01 -0.24
CA GLU A 148 -3.29 3.66 -0.41
C GLU A 148 -2.71 3.46 -1.82
N PHE A 149 -2.91 2.29 -2.43
CA PHE A 149 -2.54 2.05 -3.81
C PHE A 149 -3.28 2.99 -4.77
N LEU A 150 -4.59 3.15 -4.60
CA LEU A 150 -5.38 4.07 -5.43
C LEU A 150 -4.97 5.53 -5.24
N LYS A 151 -4.63 5.95 -4.02
CA LYS A 151 -4.07 7.29 -3.77
C LYS A 151 -2.72 7.47 -4.45
N ALA A 152 -1.83 6.49 -4.33
CA ALA A 152 -0.51 6.52 -4.96
C ALA A 152 -0.64 6.61 -6.49
N HIS A 153 -1.55 5.83 -7.08
CA HIS A 153 -1.80 5.86 -8.52
C HIS A 153 -2.25 7.24 -9.02
N ARG A 154 -3.22 7.88 -8.33
CA ARG A 154 -3.64 9.26 -8.67
C ARG A 154 -2.50 10.27 -8.57
N LYS A 155 -1.63 10.13 -7.55
CA LYS A 155 -0.47 11.01 -7.38
C LYS A 155 0.53 10.81 -8.53
N ILE A 156 0.71 9.59 -9.00
CA ILE A 156 1.56 9.28 -10.17
C ILE A 156 1.00 9.96 -11.42
N GLU A 157 -0.30 9.83 -11.71
CA GLU A 157 -0.93 10.50 -12.87
C GLU A 157 -0.75 12.03 -12.83
N GLN A 158 -0.91 12.64 -11.65
CA GLN A 158 -0.68 14.08 -11.45
C GLN A 158 0.79 14.47 -11.67
N GLN A 159 1.72 13.65 -11.19
CA GLN A 159 3.15 13.86 -11.40
C GLN A 159 3.51 13.74 -12.89
N GLU A 160 2.97 12.75 -13.60
CA GLU A 160 3.17 12.58 -15.05
C GLU A 160 2.66 13.78 -15.83
N ALA A 161 1.47 14.30 -15.51
CA ALA A 161 0.93 15.51 -16.13
C ALA A 161 1.84 16.73 -15.87
N THR A 162 2.34 16.87 -14.64
CA THR A 162 3.26 17.95 -14.26
C THR A 162 4.58 17.85 -15.01
N ILE A 163 5.15 16.64 -15.11
CA ILE A 163 6.39 16.38 -15.88
C ILE A 163 6.19 16.72 -17.35
N ALA A 164 5.05 16.34 -17.94
CA ALA A 164 4.72 16.66 -19.32
C ALA A 164 4.58 18.18 -19.55
N GLN A 165 4.00 18.90 -18.60
CA GLN A 165 3.93 20.36 -18.65
C GLN A 165 5.31 21.00 -18.52
N GLN A 166 6.10 20.60 -17.52
CA GLN A 166 7.46 21.10 -17.32
C GLN A 166 8.33 20.88 -18.56
N LYS A 167 8.22 19.71 -19.21
CA LYS A 167 8.93 19.43 -20.46
C LYS A 167 8.58 20.44 -21.56
N LYS A 168 7.30 20.77 -21.74
CA LYS A 168 6.87 21.78 -22.72
C LYS A 168 7.38 23.18 -22.37
N GLU A 169 7.42 23.54 -21.10
CA GLU A 169 7.96 24.82 -20.63
C GLU A 169 9.48 24.92 -20.85
N PHE A 170 10.21 23.83 -20.61
CA PHE A 170 11.63 23.73 -20.95
C PHE A 170 11.87 23.89 -22.45
N ASP A 171 11.13 23.17 -23.29
CA ASP A 171 11.26 23.25 -24.75
C ASP A 171 11.02 24.69 -25.27
N ARG A 172 10.02 25.39 -24.70
CA ARG A 172 9.76 26.80 -25.01
C ARG A 172 10.90 27.71 -24.58
N THR A 173 11.44 27.50 -23.39
CA THR A 173 12.56 28.29 -22.85
C THR A 173 13.83 28.10 -23.68
N ILE A 174 14.14 26.85 -24.05
CA ILE A 174 15.26 26.53 -24.93
C ILE A 174 15.10 27.21 -26.29
N ALA A 175 13.90 27.14 -26.90
CA ALA A 175 13.64 27.80 -28.17
C ALA A 175 13.80 29.33 -28.07
N GLN A 176 13.38 29.94 -26.96
CA GLN A 176 13.54 31.36 -26.71
C GLN A 176 15.01 31.75 -26.52
N GLN A 177 15.74 31.01 -25.68
CA GLN A 177 17.18 31.22 -25.49
C GLN A 177 17.96 31.09 -26.80
N GLN A 178 17.61 30.12 -27.65
CA GLN A 178 18.25 29.97 -28.97
C GLN A 178 18.01 31.19 -29.87
N LYS A 179 16.82 31.79 -29.83
CA LYS A 179 16.51 33.03 -30.56
C LYS A 179 17.31 34.22 -30.01
N GLU A 180 17.39 34.36 -28.69
CA GLU A 180 18.16 35.42 -28.04
C GLU A 180 19.66 35.31 -28.36
N ILE A 181 20.23 34.10 -28.29
CA ILE A 181 21.62 33.83 -28.68
C ILE A 181 21.85 34.21 -30.15
N THR A 182 20.92 33.86 -31.04
CA THR A 182 21.03 34.19 -32.47
C THR A 182 21.00 35.70 -32.69
N ALA A 183 20.09 36.41 -32.02
CA ALA A 183 19.98 37.87 -32.10
C ALA A 183 21.23 38.57 -31.55
N LEU A 184 21.74 38.11 -30.40
CA LEU A 184 22.97 38.63 -29.80
C LEU A 184 24.18 38.41 -30.71
N THR A 185 24.28 37.22 -31.31
CA THR A 185 25.34 36.90 -32.27
C THR A 185 25.28 37.82 -33.50
N ALA A 186 24.10 38.14 -34.00
CA ALA A 186 23.93 39.07 -35.11
C ALA A 186 24.36 40.50 -34.71
N SER A 187 23.96 40.97 -33.53
CA SER A 187 24.37 42.28 -33.00
C SER A 187 25.89 42.39 -32.83
N LEU A 188 26.54 41.34 -32.32
CA LEU A 188 28.00 41.29 -32.19
C LEU A 188 28.71 41.40 -33.55
N ARG A 189 28.19 40.73 -34.59
CA ARG A 189 28.74 40.85 -35.96
C ARG A 189 28.58 42.27 -36.52
N GLU A 190 27.42 42.90 -36.29
CA GLU A 190 27.18 44.28 -36.71
C GLU A 190 28.17 45.24 -36.02
N GLN A 191 28.35 45.11 -34.70
CA GLN A 191 29.33 45.90 -33.94
C GLN A 191 30.76 45.70 -34.45
N ALA A 192 31.17 44.46 -34.74
CA ALA A 192 32.48 44.18 -35.32
C ALA A 192 32.68 44.92 -36.66
N SER A 193 31.64 44.97 -37.50
CA SER A 193 31.69 45.72 -38.77
C SER A 193 31.79 47.23 -38.56
N GLN A 194 31.08 47.78 -37.57
CA GLN A 194 31.15 49.21 -37.23
C GLN A 194 32.54 49.60 -36.72
N ILE A 195 33.13 48.76 -35.85
CA ILE A 195 34.50 48.96 -35.35
C ILE A 195 35.50 48.98 -36.50
N GLN A 196 35.37 48.08 -37.49
CA GLN A 196 36.23 48.09 -38.68
C GLN A 196 36.08 49.39 -39.48
N ARG A 197 34.85 49.87 -39.71
CA ARG A 197 34.61 51.14 -40.44
C ARG A 197 35.19 52.34 -39.71
N VAL A 198 34.97 52.45 -38.40
CA VAL A 198 35.52 53.53 -37.58
C VAL A 198 37.05 53.50 -37.61
N SER A 199 37.65 52.32 -37.48
CA SER A 199 39.11 52.15 -37.56
C SER A 199 39.69 52.60 -38.90
N ALA A 200 39.02 52.26 -40.01
CA ALA A 200 39.42 52.69 -41.35
C ALA A 200 39.28 54.21 -41.54
N ALA A 201 38.20 54.82 -41.06
CA ALA A 201 37.99 56.27 -41.11
C ALA A 201 39.05 57.04 -40.30
N LEU A 202 39.38 56.56 -39.10
CA LEU A 202 40.45 57.13 -38.28
C LEU A 202 41.81 57.03 -38.98
N ALA A 203 42.14 55.90 -39.60
CA ALA A 203 43.38 55.72 -40.35
C ALA A 203 43.49 56.71 -41.53
N ALA A 204 42.38 56.95 -42.24
CA ALA A 204 42.33 57.91 -43.35
C ALA A 204 42.42 59.38 -42.90
N SER A 205 42.06 59.71 -41.66
CA SER A 205 42.14 61.07 -41.11
C SER A 205 43.50 61.46 -40.52
N LYS A 206 44.49 60.54 -40.50
CA LYS A 206 45.83 60.87 -40.01
C LYS A 206 46.48 61.92 -40.93
N PRO A 207 46.97 63.05 -40.39
CA PRO A 207 47.61 64.08 -41.19
C PRO A 207 48.92 63.55 -41.80
N ALA A 208 49.20 63.91 -43.04
CA ALA A 208 50.43 63.52 -43.74
C ALA A 208 51.67 64.05 -42.97
N PRO A 209 52.76 63.27 -42.88
CA PRO A 209 53.97 63.70 -42.18
C PRO A 209 54.50 64.99 -42.82
N GLN A 210 54.48 66.08 -42.06
CA GLN A 210 55.17 67.32 -42.45
C GLN A 210 56.67 67.03 -42.38
N VAL A 211 57.28 66.83 -43.54
CA VAL A 211 58.73 66.77 -43.67
C VAL A 211 59.22 68.21 -43.59
N VAL A 212 59.91 68.54 -42.51
CA VAL A 212 60.54 69.86 -42.33
C VAL A 212 61.86 69.81 -43.09
N ASP A 213 61.93 70.51 -44.22
CA ASP A 213 63.13 70.59 -45.05
C ASP A 213 64.05 71.66 -44.46
N ASN A 214 65.00 71.24 -43.61
CA ASN A 214 66.03 72.11 -43.08
C ASN A 214 67.24 72.09 -44.02
N ARG A 215 67.44 73.23 -44.68
CA ARG A 215 68.63 73.59 -45.46
C ARG A 215 69.91 73.64 -44.64
#